data_AF-A0A178DP49-F1
#
_entry.id   AF-A0A178DP49-F1
#
_cell.length_a   1.000
_cell.length_b   1.000
_cell.length_c   1.000
_cell.angle_alpha   90.00
_cell.angle_beta   90.00
_cell.angle_gamma   90.00
#
_symmetry.space_group_name_H-M   'P 1'
#
loop_
_entity.id
_entity.type
_entity.pdbx_description
1 polymer ?
#
loop_
_entity_poly.entity_id
_entity_poly.type
_entity_poly.pdbx_seq_one_letter_code
_entity_poly.pdbx_strand_id
1 'polypeptide(L)'
;MQFKHTLLVFIAITTSASLASPAPDSNAPLPRHIQEFPNEYSRDALPPHDGFPLEKRACSSNGCACVSGLAQGVYCGNCVVGAGTYAVKTKRVKNHAFECGAGGRCCDYGVASDCGKSNARCREGSPA
;
A
#
# COMPACT_ATOMS: atom_id res chain seq x y z
N MET A 1 35.57 -45.23 -5.51
CA MET A 1 34.28 -44.58 -5.79
C MET A 1 34.57 -43.39 -6.69
N GLN A 2 34.09 -43.42 -7.94
CA GLN A 2 34.44 -42.52 -9.05
C GLN A 2 33.55 -41.26 -9.00
N PHE A 3 34.13 -40.07 -8.82
CA PHE A 3 33.40 -38.80 -8.92
C PHE A 3 33.44 -38.30 -10.37
N LYS A 4 32.30 -38.40 -11.04
CA LYS A 4 32.13 -38.05 -12.45
C LYS A 4 30.89 -37.15 -12.56
N HIS A 5 31.05 -35.84 -12.41
CA HIS A 5 30.01 -34.86 -12.75
C HIS A 5 30.66 -33.69 -13.49
N THR A 6 30.80 -33.90 -14.79
CA THR A 6 30.91 -32.87 -15.81
C THR A 6 29.60 -32.09 -15.83
N LEU A 7 29.62 -30.79 -15.53
CA LEU A 7 28.57 -29.88 -15.96
C LEU A 7 29.20 -28.58 -16.44
N LEU A 8 29.27 -28.45 -17.76
CA LEU A 8 29.57 -27.23 -18.50
C LEU A 8 28.50 -26.17 -18.18
N VAL A 9 28.92 -25.07 -17.56
CA VAL A 9 28.08 -23.87 -17.42
C VAL A 9 28.27 -23.02 -18.69
N PHE A 10 27.25 -23.02 -19.55
CA PHE A 10 27.13 -22.06 -20.65
C PHE A 10 26.65 -20.72 -20.10
N ILE A 11 27.55 -19.73 -20.06
CA ILE A 11 27.21 -18.34 -19.69
C ILE A 11 26.63 -17.66 -20.92
N ALA A 12 25.31 -17.45 -20.95
CA ALA A 12 24.66 -16.58 -21.93
C ALA A 12 24.82 -15.11 -21.50
N ILE A 13 25.71 -14.39 -22.18
CA ILE A 13 25.91 -12.93 -22.00
C ILE A 13 24.79 -12.23 -22.78
N THR A 14 23.81 -11.66 -22.06
CA THR A 14 22.76 -10.84 -22.67
C THR A 14 23.20 -9.37 -22.66
N THR A 15 23.57 -8.85 -23.83
CA THR A 15 23.82 -7.42 -24.03
C THR A 15 22.47 -6.70 -24.13
N SER A 16 22.14 -5.87 -23.14
CA SER A 16 21.00 -4.95 -23.23
C SER A 16 21.42 -3.74 -24.06
N ALA A 17 20.79 -3.55 -25.22
CA ALA A 17 20.91 -2.33 -26.00
C ALA A 17 20.08 -1.21 -25.35
N SER A 18 20.73 -0.12 -24.94
CA SER A 18 20.06 1.09 -24.45
C SER A 18 19.48 1.88 -25.63
N LEU A 19 18.15 1.90 -25.76
CA LEU A 19 17.46 2.87 -26.61
C LEU A 19 17.37 4.20 -25.86
N ALA A 20 18.31 5.10 -26.14
CA ALA A 20 18.20 6.50 -25.75
C ALA A 20 17.06 7.14 -26.55
N SER A 21 16.00 7.58 -25.86
CA SER A 21 14.97 8.43 -26.47
C SER A 21 15.41 9.89 -26.40
N PRO A 22 15.29 10.69 -27.47
CA PRO A 22 15.55 12.13 -27.42
C PRO A 22 14.51 12.84 -26.55
N ALA A 23 14.97 13.82 -25.77
CA ALA A 23 14.14 14.64 -24.89
C ALA A 23 13.14 15.53 -25.67
N PRO A 24 11.95 15.81 -25.13
CA PRO A 24 11.01 16.75 -25.74
C PRO A 24 11.52 18.20 -25.63
N ASP A 25 11.50 18.92 -26.75
CA ASP A 25 11.83 20.33 -26.90
C ASP A 25 10.88 21.23 -26.06
N SER A 26 11.47 22.01 -25.14
CA SER A 26 10.75 22.79 -24.12
C SER A 26 10.26 24.17 -24.58
N ASN A 27 10.10 24.43 -25.88
CA ASN A 27 9.81 25.79 -26.39
C ASN A 27 8.57 25.88 -27.29
N ALA A 28 7.43 25.37 -26.82
CA ALA A 28 6.13 25.72 -27.39
C ALA A 28 5.49 26.86 -26.55
N PRO A 29 5.14 28.02 -27.16
CA PRO A 29 4.42 29.07 -26.46
C PRO A 29 3.01 28.61 -26.09
N LEU A 30 2.65 28.69 -24.80
CA LEU A 30 1.28 28.44 -24.32
C LEU A 30 0.35 29.60 -24.75
N PRO A 31 -0.81 29.32 -25.39
CA PRO A 31 -1.82 30.34 -25.59
C PRO A 31 -2.42 30.74 -24.23
N ARG A 32 -2.26 32.02 -23.85
CA ARG A 32 -2.95 32.60 -22.69
C ARG A 32 -4.39 32.91 -23.08
N HIS A 33 -5.29 31.95 -22.91
CA HIS A 33 -6.70 32.26 -22.77
C HIS A 33 -7.12 31.91 -21.34
N ILE A 34 -7.07 32.92 -20.47
CA ILE A 34 -7.84 32.92 -19.24
C ILE A 34 -9.30 33.02 -19.70
N GLN A 35 -10.01 31.90 -19.70
CA GLN A 35 -11.47 31.95 -19.70
C GLN A 35 -11.90 32.28 -18.27
N GLU A 36 -12.49 33.46 -18.14
CA GLU A 36 -13.18 33.95 -16.96
C GLU A 36 -14.38 33.02 -16.71
N PHE A 37 -14.26 32.13 -15.72
CA PHE A 37 -15.38 31.29 -15.29
C PHE A 37 -16.15 32.04 -14.20
N PRO A 38 -17.41 32.46 -14.45
CA PRO A 38 -18.23 33.10 -13.43
C PRO A 38 -18.42 32.14 -12.24
N ASN A 39 -18.20 32.70 -11.06
CA ASN A 39 -18.25 32.08 -9.75
C ASN A 39 -19.69 31.84 -9.29
N GLU A 40 -20.44 31.00 -9.99
CA GLU A 40 -21.80 30.66 -9.55
C GLU A 40 -22.11 29.18 -9.85
N TYR A 41 -21.43 28.26 -9.16
CA TYR A 41 -21.94 26.90 -8.98
C TYR A 41 -22.25 26.68 -7.51
N SER A 42 -23.53 26.85 -7.25
CA SER A 42 -24.25 26.62 -6.00
C SER A 42 -23.83 25.31 -5.34
N ARG A 43 -23.65 25.35 -4.01
CA ARG A 43 -23.40 24.17 -3.16
C ARG A 43 -24.69 23.36 -2.98
N ASP A 44 -25.24 22.87 -4.07
CA ASP A 44 -26.42 22.01 -4.02
C ASP A 44 -26.00 20.54 -4.14
N ALA A 45 -26.24 19.83 -3.03
CA ALA A 45 -26.26 18.39 -2.83
C ALA A 45 -25.67 17.51 -3.94
N LEU A 46 -24.48 16.94 -3.67
CA LEU A 46 -24.08 15.68 -4.31
C LEU A 46 -25.24 14.68 -4.14
N PRO A 47 -25.72 14.03 -5.22
CA PRO A 47 -26.79 13.05 -5.12
C PRO A 47 -26.39 11.97 -4.11
N PRO A 48 -27.37 11.34 -3.41
CA PRO A 48 -27.09 10.17 -2.61
C PRO A 48 -26.39 9.16 -3.52
N HIS A 49 -25.12 8.87 -3.23
CA HIS A 49 -24.43 7.76 -3.85
C HIS A 49 -25.06 6.49 -3.28
N ASP A 50 -26.18 6.07 -3.86
CA ASP A 50 -26.82 4.80 -3.60
C ASP A 50 -25.78 3.72 -3.81
N GLY A 51 -25.45 3.04 -2.70
CA GLY A 51 -24.26 2.24 -2.50
C GLY A 51 -23.92 1.36 -3.70
N PHE A 52 -22.96 1.82 -4.49
CA PHE A 52 -22.19 0.91 -5.32
C PHE A 52 -21.68 -0.19 -4.40
N PRO A 53 -21.86 -1.48 -4.75
CA PRO A 53 -21.29 -2.56 -3.96
C PRO A 53 -19.80 -2.29 -3.87
N LEU A 54 -19.34 -1.93 -2.66
CA LEU A 54 -17.93 -1.69 -2.42
C LEU A 54 -17.24 -3.02 -2.67
N GLU A 55 -16.51 -3.10 -3.79
CA GLU A 55 -15.76 -4.27 -4.19
C GLU A 55 -14.99 -4.76 -2.96
N LYS A 56 -15.25 -6.01 -2.57
CA LYS A 56 -14.64 -6.59 -1.37
C LYS A 56 -13.13 -6.52 -1.58
N ARG A 57 -12.45 -5.70 -0.77
CA ARG A 57 -10.99 -5.59 -0.85
C ARG A 57 -10.38 -6.99 -0.77
N ALA A 58 -9.51 -7.32 -1.73
CA ALA A 58 -8.80 -8.59 -1.79
C ALA A 58 -7.79 -8.68 -0.63
N CYS A 59 -8.27 -8.99 0.57
CA CYS A 59 -7.45 -9.30 1.73
C CYS A 59 -7.67 -10.74 2.18
N SER A 60 -6.63 -11.32 2.75
CA SER A 60 -6.71 -12.61 3.40
C SER A 60 -7.26 -12.45 4.81
N SER A 61 -8.42 -13.04 5.09
CA SER A 61 -8.90 -13.25 6.46
C SER A 61 -8.19 -14.46 7.05
N ASN A 62 -6.89 -14.32 7.34
CA ASN A 62 -6.07 -15.39 7.91
C ASN A 62 -6.41 -15.69 9.37
N GLY A 63 -7.32 -14.93 9.99
CA GLY A 63 -7.63 -14.99 11.42
C GLY A 63 -6.74 -14.08 12.27
N CYS A 64 -6.15 -13.04 11.67
CA CYS A 64 -5.45 -12.03 12.42
C CYS A 64 -6.42 -11.24 13.32
N ALA A 65 -5.88 -10.72 14.42
CA ALA A 65 -6.61 -9.87 15.34
C ALA A 65 -5.77 -8.66 15.69
N CYS A 66 -6.39 -7.48 15.71
CA CYS A 66 -5.84 -6.25 16.24
C CYS A 66 -6.19 -6.08 17.70
N VAL A 67 -5.45 -5.20 18.39
CA VAL A 67 -5.84 -4.77 19.73
C VAL A 67 -7.19 -4.05 19.67
N SER A 68 -7.98 -4.21 20.72
CA SER A 68 -9.26 -3.52 20.86
C SER A 68 -9.03 -2.05 21.19
N GLY A 69 -9.93 -1.16 20.74
CA GLY A 69 -9.78 0.29 20.96
C GLY A 69 -8.84 0.98 19.95
N LEU A 70 -8.24 0.23 19.02
CA LEU A 70 -7.48 0.82 17.93
C LEU A 70 -8.40 1.59 16.98
N ALA A 71 -7.94 2.75 16.50
CA ALA A 71 -8.63 3.44 15.41
C ALA A 71 -8.70 2.50 14.19
N GLN A 72 -9.81 2.59 13.44
CA GLN A 72 -9.94 1.81 12.22
C GLN A 72 -8.92 2.31 11.18
N GLY A 73 -8.28 1.38 10.48
CA GLY A 73 -7.38 1.69 9.37
C GLY A 73 -6.33 0.62 9.12
N VAL A 74 -5.38 0.94 8.23
CA VAL A 74 -4.26 0.05 7.87
C VAL A 74 -3.07 0.26 8.81
N TYR A 75 -2.58 -0.83 9.40
CA TYR A 75 -1.44 -0.88 10.30
C TYR A 75 -0.40 -1.88 9.78
N CYS A 76 0.88 -1.55 9.85
CA CYS A 76 1.91 -2.56 9.61
C CYS A 76 2.04 -3.52 10.79
N GLY A 77 2.42 -4.76 10.51
CA GLY A 77 2.67 -5.77 11.54
C GLY A 77 3.86 -5.45 12.45
N ASN A 78 4.72 -4.48 12.11
CA ASN A 78 5.76 -3.98 13.01
C ASN A 78 5.30 -2.84 13.92
N CYS A 79 4.07 -2.36 13.77
CA CYS A 79 3.57 -1.23 14.54
C CYS A 79 3.26 -1.62 15.97
N VAL A 80 3.77 -0.81 16.89
CA VAL A 80 3.54 -0.88 18.32
C VAL A 80 2.68 0.31 18.71
N VAL A 81 1.67 0.05 19.53
CA VAL A 81 0.65 1.00 19.98
C VAL A 81 0.66 1.00 21.51
N GLY A 82 0.65 2.20 22.10
CA GLY A 82 0.74 2.39 23.55
C GLY A 82 1.99 1.76 24.19
N ALA A 83 1.80 1.10 25.32
CA ALA A 83 2.84 0.57 26.21
C ALA A 83 3.59 -0.68 25.70
N GLY A 84 4.00 -0.70 24.42
CA GLY A 84 4.78 -1.81 23.86
C GLY A 84 3.95 -2.93 23.22
N THR A 85 2.63 -2.75 23.06
CA THR A 85 1.76 -3.77 22.45
C THR A 85 1.73 -3.63 20.93
N TYR A 86 1.83 -4.72 20.18
CA TYR A 86 1.68 -4.65 18.72
C TYR A 86 0.22 -4.37 18.32
N ALA A 87 0.02 -3.51 17.30
CA ALA A 87 -1.30 -3.21 16.76
C ALA A 87 -2.05 -4.48 16.35
N VAL A 88 -1.34 -5.45 15.77
CA VAL A 88 -1.84 -6.78 15.40
C VAL A 88 -1.30 -7.79 16.42
N LYS A 89 -2.17 -8.40 17.22
CA LYS A 89 -1.79 -9.32 18.30
C LYS A 89 -1.78 -10.79 17.87
N THR A 90 -2.49 -11.15 16.81
CA THR A 90 -2.63 -12.55 16.35
C THR A 90 -2.27 -12.68 14.87
N LYS A 91 -1.53 -13.74 14.51
CA LYS A 91 -1.03 -14.02 13.14
C LYS A 91 -0.35 -12.81 12.47
N ARG A 92 0.35 -12.04 13.29
CA ARG A 92 1.13 -10.86 12.88
C ARG A 92 2.34 -11.27 12.05
N VAL A 93 2.55 -10.59 10.94
CA VAL A 93 3.78 -10.69 10.13
C VAL A 93 4.38 -9.30 10.02
N LYS A 94 5.64 -9.15 10.43
CA LYS A 94 6.31 -7.84 10.60
C LYS A 94 6.20 -6.93 9.36
N ASN A 95 6.32 -7.52 8.16
CA ASN A 95 6.42 -6.78 6.90
C ASN A 95 5.08 -6.71 6.15
N HIS A 96 3.98 -7.11 6.78
CA HIS A 96 2.65 -7.09 6.18
C HIS A 96 1.84 -5.87 6.62
N ALA A 97 0.89 -5.46 5.78
CA ALA A 97 -0.11 -4.45 6.09
C ALA A 97 -1.44 -5.11 6.46
N PHE A 98 -2.04 -4.68 7.56
CA PHE A 98 -3.28 -5.22 8.09
C PHE A 98 -4.33 -4.12 8.23
N GLU A 99 -5.52 -4.33 7.68
CA GLU A 99 -6.68 -3.47 7.96
C GLU A 99 -7.30 -3.89 9.30
N CYS A 100 -7.17 -3.04 10.32
CA CYS A 100 -7.79 -3.22 11.62
C CYS A 100 -9.17 -2.56 11.63
N GLY A 101 -10.22 -3.33 11.94
CA GLY A 101 -11.55 -2.79 12.22
C GLY A 101 -11.78 -2.54 13.71
N ALA A 102 -12.84 -1.78 14.04
CA ALA A 102 -13.22 -1.46 15.43
C ALA A 102 -13.45 -2.70 16.32
N GLY A 103 -13.88 -3.83 15.74
CA GLY A 103 -14.10 -5.09 16.45
C GLY A 103 -12.84 -5.93 16.69
N GLY A 104 -11.65 -5.41 16.42
CA GLY A 104 -10.38 -6.13 16.61
C GLY A 104 -10.13 -7.27 15.61
N ARG A 105 -11.02 -7.49 14.64
CA ARG A 105 -10.75 -8.36 13.48
C ARG A 105 -9.90 -7.60 12.48
N CYS A 106 -9.05 -8.32 11.76
CA CYS A 106 -8.30 -7.71 10.66
C CYS A 106 -8.26 -8.53 9.38
N CYS A 107 -7.83 -7.82 8.35
CA CYS A 107 -7.60 -8.33 7.01
C CYS A 107 -6.13 -8.13 6.64
N ASP A 108 -5.44 -9.19 6.22
CA ASP A 108 -4.04 -9.12 5.79
C ASP A 108 -3.97 -8.79 4.29
N TYR A 109 -3.36 -7.66 3.95
CA TYR A 109 -3.10 -7.25 2.57
C TYR A 109 -1.78 -7.80 2.00
N GLY A 110 -1.03 -8.55 2.81
CA GLY A 110 0.27 -9.08 2.42
C GLY A 110 1.40 -8.08 2.64
N VAL A 111 2.54 -8.38 2.01
CA VAL A 111 3.76 -7.58 2.12
C VAL A 111 3.54 -6.18 1.57
N ALA A 112 3.94 -5.16 2.35
CA ALA A 112 3.95 -3.77 1.91
C ALA A 112 5.38 -3.21 2.00
N SER A 113 5.72 -2.30 1.08
CA SER A 113 7.08 -1.80 0.90
C SER A 113 7.60 -0.94 2.05
N ASP A 114 6.72 -0.36 2.85
CA ASP A 114 7.00 0.43 4.05
C ASP A 114 6.96 -0.41 5.34
N CYS A 115 6.25 -1.54 5.34
CA CYS A 115 6.12 -2.36 6.53
C CYS A 115 7.42 -3.12 6.85
N GLY A 116 7.77 -3.16 8.14
CA GLY A 116 9.03 -3.72 8.63
C GLY A 116 10.20 -2.74 8.68
N LYS A 117 10.00 -1.50 8.22
CA LYS A 117 10.98 -0.41 8.21
C LYS A 117 10.63 0.65 9.27
N SER A 118 11.53 1.62 9.45
CA SER A 118 11.32 2.75 10.37
C SER A 118 10.22 3.71 9.92
N ASN A 119 9.90 3.77 8.63
CA ASN A 119 8.86 4.61 8.04
C ASN A 119 7.52 3.88 7.85
N ALA A 120 7.28 2.80 8.59
CA ALA A 120 6.05 2.04 8.52
C ALA A 120 4.82 2.92 8.86
N ARG A 121 3.68 2.65 8.21
CA ARG A 121 2.39 3.34 8.44
C ARG A 121 1.75 3.02 9.80
N CYS A 122 2.46 3.29 10.89
CA CYS A 122 1.92 3.14 12.22
C CYS A 122 1.02 4.33 12.53
N ARG A 123 -0.27 4.06 12.71
CA ARG A 123 -1.19 5.02 13.33
C ARG A 123 -1.15 4.85 14.84
N GLU A 124 -1.42 5.94 15.53
CA GLU A 124 -1.61 5.93 16.97
C GLU A 124 -3.02 5.44 17.32
N GLY A 125 -3.15 4.87 18.51
CA GLY A 125 -4.38 4.38 19.09
C GLY A 125 -4.08 3.80 20.47
N SER A 126 -4.91 4.09 21.46
CA SER A 126 -4.77 3.51 22.80
C SER A 126 -5.47 2.14 22.81
N PRO A 127 -4.78 1.04 23.18
CA PRO A 127 -5.50 -0.19 23.52
C PRO A 127 -6.43 0.14 24.69
N ALA A 128 -7.72 -0.17 24.53
CA ALA A 128 -8.72 -0.02 25.58
C ALA A 128 -8.48 -1.02 26.72
#